data_AF-A0A251SDK4-F1
#
_entry.id   AF-A0A251SDK4-F1
#
_cell.length_a   1.000
_cell.length_b   1.000
_cell.length_c   1.000
_cell.angle_alpha   90.00
_cell.angle_beta   90.00
_cell.angle_gamma   90.00
#
_symmetry.space_group_name_H-M   'P 1'
#
loop_
_entity.id
_entity.type
_entity.pdbx_description
1 polymer ?
#
loop_
_entity_poly.entity_id
_entity_poly.type
_entity_poly.pdbx_seq_one_letter_code
_entity_poly.pdbx_strand_id
1 'polypeptide(L)' 'MKNVYNIEPNIKHYGCMVDLLSRAGRLKEAEEMINIMPMKADVVIWGTLLAASRTVGS' A
#
# COMPACT_ATOMS: atom_id res chain seq x y z
N MET A 1 -3.16 13.47 -2.06
CA MET A 1 -3.38 13.84 -0.64
C MET A 1 -2.63 15.10 -0.24
N LYS A 2 -1.31 15.20 -0.44
CA LYS A 2 -0.54 16.40 -0.04
C LYS A 2 -0.83 17.65 -0.89
N ASN A 3 -0.83 17.53 -2.22
CA ASN A 3 -0.93 18.70 -3.11
C ASN A 3 -2.36 19.20 -3.39
N VAL A 4 -3.39 18.43 -3.02
CA VAL A 4 -4.80 18.73 -3.32
C VAL A 4 -5.59 19.09 -2.07
N TYR A 5 -5.30 18.41 -0.95
CA TYR A 5 -6.06 18.58 0.30
C TYR A 5 -5.19 19.07 1.46
N ASN A 6 -3.90 19.35 1.21
CA ASN A 6 -2.92 19.74 2.23
C ASN A 6 -2.79 18.73 3.39
N ILE A 7 -3.13 17.46 3.14
CA ILE A 7 -3.04 16.37 4.11
C ILE A 7 -1.72 15.65 3.89
N GLU A 8 -0.85 15.64 4.90
CA GLU A 8 0.34 14.79 4.92
C GLU A 8 -0.08 13.33 5.14
N PRO A 9 0.16 12.43 4.17
CA PRO A 9 -0.16 11.03 4.34
C PRO A 9 0.78 10.43 5.39
N ASN A 10 0.18 9.83 6.41
CA ASN A 10 0.89 9.01 7.40
C ASN A 10 0.81 7.52 7.04
N ILE A 11 1.45 6.69 7.85
CA ILE A 11 1.51 5.23 7.65
C ILE A 11 0.14 4.57 7.47
N LYS A 12 -0.91 5.08 8.15
CA LYS A 12 -2.28 4.53 8.02
C LYS A 12 -2.86 4.79 6.64
N HIS A 13 -2.62 5.98 6.07
CA HIS A 13 -3.09 6.30 4.72
C HIS A 13 -2.43 5.42 3.67
N TYR A 14 -1.12 5.19 3.78
CA TYR A 14 -0.41 4.26 2.90
C TYR A 14 -0.90 2.83 3.08
N GLY A 15 -1.11 2.38 4.33
CA GLY A 15 -1.68 1.05 4.60
C GLY A 15 -3.04 0.84 3.95
N CYS A 16 -3.95 1.82 4.03
CA CYS A 16 -5.23 1.77 3.33
C CYS A 16 -5.07 1.68 1.80
N MET A 17 -4.17 2.46 1.21
CA MET A 17 -3.93 2.42 -0.23
C MET A 17 -3.34 1.08 -0.68
N VAL A 18 -2.38 0.54 0.06
CA VAL A 18 -1.78 -0.77 -0.20
C VAL A 18 -2.84 -1.87 -0.12
N ASP A 19 -3.71 -1.86 0.89
CA ASP A 19 -4.81 -2.82 1.03
C ASP A 19 -5.79 -2.74 -0.15
N LEU A 20 -6.21 -1.53 -0.53
CA LEU A 20 -7.11 -1.33 -1.67
C LEU A 20 -6.51 -1.84 -2.98
N LEU A 21 -5.25 -1.50 -3.26
CA LEU A 21 -4.55 -1.94 -4.48
C LEU A 21 -4.33 -3.47 -4.48
N SER A 22 -3.96 -4.02 -3.33
CA SER A 22 -3.75 -5.47 -3.14
C SER A 22 -5.04 -6.26 -3.41
N ARG A 23 -6.16 -5.83 -2.83
CA ARG A 23 -7.48 -6.43 -3.05
C ARG A 23 -8.01 -6.29 -4.48
N ALA A 24 -7.57 -5.25 -5.19
CA ALA A 24 -7.89 -5.04 -6.60
C ALA A 24 -6.99 -5.86 -7.55
N GLY A 25 -6.05 -6.66 -7.03
CA GLY A 25 -5.08 -7.41 -7.84
C GLY A 25 -3.96 -6.55 -8.44
N ARG A 26 -3.87 -5.28 -8.06
CA ARG A 26 -2.88 -4.32 -8.59
C ARG A 26 -1.60 -4.37 -7.76
N LEU A 27 -0.99 -5.55 -7.67
CA LEU A 27 0.14 -5.83 -6.78
C LEU A 27 1.35 -4.94 -7.07
N LYS A 28 1.65 -4.69 -8.35
CA LYS A 28 2.74 -3.79 -8.74
C LYS A 28 2.57 -2.38 -8.19
N GLU A 29 1.36 -1.86 -8.24
CA GLU A 29 1.06 -0.51 -7.75
C GLU A 29 1.03 -0.46 -6.23
N ALA A 30 0.58 -1.54 -5.58
CA ALA A 30 0.69 -1.68 -4.14
C ALA A 30 2.16 -1.68 -3.69
N GLU A 31 3.05 -2.36 -4.42
CA GLU A 31 4.50 -2.35 -4.18
C GLU A 31 5.13 -0.97 -4.44
N GLU A 32 4.79 -0.32 -5.56
CA GLU A 32 5.22 1.05 -5.86
C GLU A 32 4.80 2.03 -4.75
N MET A 33 3.58 1.89 -4.23
CA MET A 33 3.09 2.68 -3.10
C MET A 33 3.95 2.51 -1.85
N ILE A 34 4.41 1.29 -1.54
CA ILE A 34 5.32 1.02 -0.43
C ILE A 34 6.68 1.69 -0.67
N ASN A 35 7.21 1.60 -1.89
CA ASN A 35 8.52 2.14 -2.26
C ASN A 35 8.59 3.67 -2.21
N ILE A 36 7.48 4.37 -2.45
CA ILE A 36 7.43 5.84 -2.38
C ILE A 36 7.11 6.37 -0.97
N MET A 37 6.90 5.49 0.02
CA MET A 37 6.62 5.93 1.39
C MET A 37 7.81 6.71 1.95
N PRO A 38 7.59 7.92 2.52
CA PRO A 38 8.66 8.68 3.17
C PRO A 38 9.05 8.09 4.54
N MET A 39 8.33 7.06 4.99
CA MET A 39 8.59 6.31 6.23
C MET A 39 8.72 4.82 5.94
N LYS A 40 9.39 4.10 6.84
CA LYS A 40 9.51 2.64 6.73
C LYS A 40 8.14 1.97 6.86
N ALA A 41 7.79 1.12 5.89
CA ALA A 41 6.61 0.27 5.98
C ALA A 41 6.74 -0.74 7.14
N ASP A 42 5.63 -1.00 7.82
CA ASP A 42 5.57 -1.95 8.92
C ASP A 42 5.23 -3.38 8.44
N VAL A 43 5.26 -4.33 9.37
CA VAL A 43 4.96 -5.74 9.09
C VAL A 43 3.53 -5.95 8.57
N VAL A 44 2.60 -5.06 8.94
CA VAL A 44 1.19 -5.15 8.53
C VAL A 44 1.08 -4.81 7.05
N ILE A 45 1.70 -3.72 6.60
CA ILE A 45 1.70 -3.29 5.21
C ILE A 45 2.29 -4.37 4.28
N TRP A 46 3.46 -4.93 4.66
CA TRP A 46 4.05 -6.04 3.90
C TRP A 46 3.20 -7.30 3.94
N GLY A 47 2.59 -7.61 5.09
CA GLY A 47 1.69 -8.75 5.26
C GLY A 47 0.47 -8.67 4.33
N THR A 48 -0.12 -7.49 4.19
CA THR A 48 -1.25 -7.24 3.28
C THR A 48 -0.87 -7.52 1.82
N LEU A 49 0.27 -7.00 1.37
CA LEU A 49 0.75 -7.24 0.00
C LEU A 49 0.99 -8.73 -0.26
N LEU A 50 1.71 -9.40 0.65
CA LEU A 50 2.04 -10.82 0.54
C LEU A 50 0.81 -11.72 0.54
N ALA A 51 -0.20 -11.40 1.37
CA ALA A 51 -1.45 -12.13 1.41
C ALA A 51 -2.19 -12.05 0.07
N ALA A 52 -2.26 -10.87 -0.53
CA ALA A 52 -2.90 -10.70 -1.84
C ALA A 52 -2.12 -11.35 -2.99
N SER A 53 -0.78 -11.34 -2.94
CA SER A 53 0.05 -12.05 -3.93
C SER A 53 -0.23 -13.55 -3.98
N ARG A 54 -0.56 -14.16 -2.83
CA ARG A 54 -0.97 -15.59 -2.78
C ARG A 54 -2.34 -15.85 -3.38
N THR A 55 -3.25 -14.89 -3.35
CA THR A 55 -4.62 -15.06 -3.85
C THR A 55 -4.77 -14.70 -5.32
N VAL A 56 -3.92 -13.82 -5.84
CA VAL A 56 -3.98 -13.36 -7.25
C VAL A 56 -3.06 -14.19 -8.16
N GLY A 57 -2.05 -14.86 -7.60
CA GLY A 57 -1.10 -15.70 -8.34
C GLY A 57 -1.55 -17.14 -8.60
N SER A 58 -2.83 -17.47 -8.42
CA SER A 58 -3.42 -18.80 -8.67
C SER A 58 -4.19 -18.86 -9.98
#